data_AF-J9JEM8-F1
#
_entry.id   AF-J9JEM8-F1
#
_cell.length_a   1.000
_cell.length_b   1.000
_cell.length_c   1.000
_cell.angle_alpha   90.00
_cell.angle_beta   90.00
_cell.angle_gamma   90.00
#
_symmetry.space_group_name_H-M   'P 1'
#
loop_
_entity.id
_entity.type
_entity.pdbx_description
1 polymer ?
#
loop_
_entity_poly.entity_id
_entity_poly.type
_entity_poly.pdbx_seq_one_letter_code
_entity_poly.pdbx_strand_id
1 'polypeptide(L)' 'MLSPKAREELKKAAASTELRDDMTAVAALKQPPWLRDGVVDADLWLDYLTEYNEFINHRRKPETPFIEIRMLL' A
#
# COMPACT_ATOMS: atom_id res chain seq x y z
N MET A 1 4.63 -14.95 14.44
CA MET A 1 4.00 -14.20 15.56
C MET A 1 4.63 -12.82 15.61
N LEU A 2 3.85 -11.75 15.84
CA LEU A 2 4.38 -10.40 16.00
C LEU A 2 5.17 -10.28 17.32
N SER A 3 6.27 -9.54 17.31
CA SER A 3 7.00 -9.23 18.55
C SER A 3 6.12 -8.42 19.51
N PRO A 4 6.38 -8.46 20.83
CA PRO A 4 5.61 -7.68 21.80
C PRO A 4 5.59 -6.17 21.47
N LYS A 5 6.74 -5.65 21.01
CA LYS A 5 6.86 -4.24 20.59
C LYS A 5 6.01 -3.94 19.35
N ALA A 6 6.10 -4.75 18.30
CA ALA A 6 5.31 -4.56 17.08
C ALA A 6 3.80 -4.66 17.36
N ARG A 7 3.40 -5.53 18.30
CA ARG A 7 2.00 -5.64 18.72
C ARG A 7 1.49 -4.38 19.43
N GLU A 8 2.31 -3.76 20.27
CA GLU A 8 1.95 -2.51 20.94
C GLU A 8 1.93 -1.32 19.99
N GLU A 9 2.87 -1.25 19.06
CA GLU A 9 2.86 -0.25 17.98
C GLU A 9 1.59 -0.38 17.12
N LEU A 10 1.20 -1.61 16.77
CA LEU A 10 -0.02 -1.88 16.01
C LEU A 10 -1.27 -1.42 16.77
N LYS A 11 -1.36 -1.67 18.07
CA LYS A 11 -2.49 -1.21 18.90
C LYS A 11 -2.55 0.32 18.97
N LYS A 12 -1.41 0.99 19.13
CA LYS A 12 -1.33 2.46 19.14
C LYS A 12 -1.76 3.04 17.80
N ALA A 13 -1.28 2.47 16.69
CA ALA A 13 -1.69 2.86 15.36
C ALA A 13 -3.20 2.66 15.15
N ALA A 14 -3.76 1.51 15.54
CA ALA A 14 -5.19 1.23 15.43
C ALA A 14 -6.08 2.17 16.27
N ALA A 15 -5.54 2.71 17.37
CA ALA A 15 -6.22 3.70 18.19
C ALA A 15 -6.11 5.13 17.64
N SER A 16 -5.20 5.39 16.68
CA SER A 16 -5.00 6.71 16.09
C SER A 16 -6.24 7.15 15.31
N THR A 17 -6.74 8.34 15.64
CA THR A 17 -7.83 9.00 14.92
C THR A 17 -7.35 9.51 13.56
N GLU A 18 -6.13 10.04 13.48
CA GLU A 18 -5.52 10.49 12.21
C GLU A 18 -5.45 9.35 11.20
N LEU A 19 -4.98 8.18 11.62
CA LEU A 19 -4.94 7.00 10.74
C LEU A 19 -6.34 6.57 10.31
N ARG A 20 -7.34 6.68 11.19
CA ARG A 20 -8.73 6.35 10.87
C ARG A 20 -9.31 7.33 9.85
N ASP A 21 -9.02 8.61 9.99
CA ASP A 21 -9.51 9.67 9.10
C ASP A 21 -8.87 9.54 7.72
N ASP A 22 -7.55 9.32 7.66
CA ASP A 22 -6.83 9.04 6.41
C ASP A 22 -7.39 7.81 5.70
N MET A 23 -7.59 6.70 6.43
CA MET A 23 -8.15 5.50 5.85
C MET A 23 -9.60 5.68 5.40
N THR A 24 -10.36 6.56 6.05
CA THR A 24 -11.72 6.92 5.63
C THR A 24 -11.70 7.71 4.33
N ALA A 25 -10.77 8.67 4.18
CA ALA A 25 -10.58 9.41 2.94
C ALA A 25 -10.17 8.47 1.78
N VAL A 26 -9.23 7.55 2.03
CA VAL A 26 -8.86 6.51 1.05
C VAL A 26 -10.06 5.60 0.72
N ALA A 27 -10.85 5.23 1.72
CA ALA A 27 -12.05 4.42 1.52
C ALA A 27 -13.13 5.14 0.71
N ALA A 28 -13.27 6.47 0.86
CA ALA A 28 -14.18 7.28 0.06
C ALA A 28 -13.74 7.34 -1.42
N LEU A 29 -12.45 7.19 -1.69
CA LEU A 29 -11.86 7.10 -3.03
C LEU A 29 -11.89 5.67 -3.61
N LYS A 30 -12.52 4.68 -2.96
CA LYS A 30 -12.57 3.27 -3.41
C LYS A 30 -13.31 3.02 -4.72
N GLN A 31 -13.86 4.05 -5.38
CA GLN A 31 -14.37 3.83 -6.72
C GLN A 31 -13.20 3.36 -7.59
N PRO A 32 -13.34 2.22 -8.28
CA PRO A 32 -12.29 1.76 -9.16
C PRO A 32 -11.99 2.87 -10.18
N PRO A 33 -10.70 3.20 -10.43
CA PRO A 33 -10.35 4.36 -11.28
C PRO A 33 -10.84 4.21 -12.72
N TRP A 34 -11.21 2.99 -13.13
CA TRP A 34 -11.81 2.65 -14.42
C TRP A 34 -13.35 2.67 -14.44
N LEU A 35 -14.00 3.09 -13.36
CA LEU A 35 -15.45 3.18 -13.24
C LEU A 35 -15.89 4.64 -13.32
N ARG A 36 -16.80 4.95 -14.24
CA ARG A 36 -17.41 6.28 -14.41
C ARG A 36 -18.93 6.13 -14.43
N ASP A 37 -19.61 6.80 -13.50
CA ASP A 37 -21.07 6.74 -13.35
C ASP A 37 -21.64 5.31 -13.22
N GLY A 38 -20.88 4.41 -12.61
CA GLY A 38 -21.27 3.00 -12.43
C GLY A 38 -21.09 2.12 -13.67
N VAL A 39 -20.54 2.67 -14.76
CA VAL A 39 -20.20 1.93 -15.97
C VAL A 39 -18.69 1.84 -16.11
N VAL A 40 -18.19 0.69 -16.57
CA VAL A 40 -16.77 0.53 -16.86
C VAL A 40 -16.41 1.36 -18.08
N ASP A 41 -15.45 2.25 -17.92
CA ASP A 41 -14.87 3.05 -18.99
C ASP A 41 -13.62 2.33 -19.51
N ALA A 42 -13.66 1.92 -20.77
CA ALA A 42 -12.59 1.12 -21.37
C ALA A 42 -11.27 1.89 -21.51
N ASP A 43 -11.33 3.20 -21.70
CA ASP A 43 -10.15 4.05 -21.84
C ASP A 43 -9.46 4.19 -20.48
N LEU A 44 -10.22 4.49 -19.42
CA LEU A 44 -9.69 4.56 -18.06
C LEU A 44 -9.15 3.20 -17.57
N TRP A 45 -9.74 2.10 -18.04
CA TRP A 45 -9.23 0.76 -17.76
C TRP A 45 -7.86 0.51 -18.40
N LEU A 46 -7.67 0.92 -19.65
CA LEU A 46 -6.40 0.80 -20.35
C LEU A 46 -5.32 1.68 -19.73
N ASP A 47 -5.66 2.91 -19.33
CA ASP A 47 -4.75 3.82 -18.63
C ASP A 47 -4.31 3.20 -17.30
N TYR A 48 -5.26 2.73 -16.48
CA TYR A 48 -4.95 2.05 -15.22
C TYR A 48 -4.01 0.85 -15.41
N LEU A 49 -4.28 -0.02 -16.39
CA LEU A 49 -3.42 -1.19 -16.65
C LEU A 49 -2.02 -0.78 -17.12
N THR A 50 -1.91 0.32 -17.87
CA THR A 50 -0.63 0.85 -18.35
C THR A 50 0.20 1.39 -17.19
N GLU A 51 -0.38 2.27 -16.38
CA GLU A 51 0.27 2.86 -15.20
C GLU A 51 0.61 1.79 -14.16
N TYR A 52 -0.30 0.85 -13.92
CA TYR A 52 -0.06 -0.26 -13.00
C TYR A 52 1.07 -1.16 -13.50
N ASN A 53 1.12 -1.46 -14.80
CA ASN A 53 2.22 -2.19 -15.40
C ASN A 53 3.54 -1.44 -15.25
N GLU A 54 3.57 -0.13 -15.46
CA GLU A 54 4.76 0.68 -15.24
C GLU A 54 5.21 0.59 -13.77
N PHE A 55 4.27 0.75 -12.83
CA PHE A 55 4.53 0.67 -11.39
C PHE A 55 5.13 -0.70 -10.98
N ILE A 56 4.55 -1.81 -11.43
CA ILE A 56 5.07 -3.15 -11.07
C ILE A 56 6.33 -3.53 -11.82
N ASN A 57 6.53 -3.03 -13.06
CA ASN A 57 7.68 -3.35 -13.90
C ASN A 57 8.89 -2.45 -13.63
N HIS A 58 8.89 -1.64 -12.56
CA HIS A 58 10.09 -0.95 -12.10
C HIS A 58 11.24 -1.96 -11.95
N ARG A 59 12.41 -1.63 -12.52
CA ARG A 59 13.59 -2.53 -12.55
C ARG A 59 13.80 -3.16 -11.18
N ARG A 60 13.88 -4.50 -11.15
CA ARG A 60 14.21 -5.29 -9.95
C ARG A 60 15.34 -4.58 -9.20
N LYS A 61 15.06 -4.12 -7.98
CA LYS A 61 16.07 -3.54 -7.08
C LYS A 61 17.24 -4.53 -7.05
N PRO A 62 18.49 -4.11 -7.31
CA PRO A 62 19.65 -5.00 -7.20
C PRO A 62 19.59 -5.71 -5.85
N GLU A 63 19.85 -7.01 -5.83
CA GLU A 63 19.95 -7.77 -4.58
C GLU A 63 21.09 -7.15 -3.76
N THR A 64 20.74 -6.24 -2.85
CA THR A 64 21.70 -5.73 -1.87
C THR A 64 21.90 -6.83 -0.84
N PRO A 65 23.14 -7.32 -0.64
CA PRO A 65 23.41 -8.31 0.40
C PRO A 65 22.87 -7.81 1.74
N PHE A 66 22.14 -8.67 2.45
CA PHE A 66 21.78 -8.38 3.83
C PHE A 66 23.07 -8.36 4.66
N ILE A 67 23.54 -7.17 5.04
CA ILE A 67 24.66 -7.02 5.97
C ILE A 67 24.07 -7.01 7.38
N GLU A 68 24.19 -8.14 8.09
CA GLU A 68 23.83 -8.24 9.50
C GLU A 68 24.89 -7.53 10.35
N ILE A 69 24.68 -6.27 10.70
CA ILE A 69 25.71 -5.45 11.37
C ILE A 69 25.74 -5.64 12.90
N ARG A 70 24.78 -6.32 13.54
CA ARG A 70 24.83 -6.72 14.97
C ARG A 70 23.60 -7.54 15.37
N MET A 71 23.79 -8.84 15.60
CA MET A 71 22.91 -9.62 16.45
C MET A 71 23.56 -9.70 17.83
N LEU A 72 23.03 -8.99 18.82
CA LEU A 72 23.40 -9.21 20.23
C LEU A 72 22.56 -10.39 20.72
N LEU A 73 23.24 -11.51 20.98
CA LEU A 73 22.71 -12.70 21.67
C LEU A 73 22.34 -12.36 23.12
#